data_AF-A0A392R0D0-F1
#
_entry.id   AF-A0A392R0D0-F1
#
_cell.length_a   1.000
_cell.length_b   1.000
_cell.length_c   1.000
_cell.angle_alpha   90.00
_cell.angle_beta   90.00
_cell.angle_gamma   90.00
#
_symmetry.space_group_name_H-M   'P 1'
#
loop_
_entity.id
_entity.type
_entity.pdbx_description
1 polymer ?
#
loop_
_entity_poly.entity_id
_entity_poly.type
_entity_poly.pdbx_seq_one_letter_code
_entity_poly.pdbx_strand_id
1 'polypeptide(L)'
;MYKNQLQELAQRSCFNLPSYTCIREGPDHAPRFKATVNFNGEIFESPHYCSTLRQAEHSAAEVALNSLSHRGPSHSLAAKILVSFLYLSMLLVFVLGFCVTLEKNL
;
A
#
# COMPACT_ATOMS: atom_id res chain seq x y z
N MET A 1 -0.72 -8.77 2.86
CA MET A 1 0.53 -8.49 3.59
C MET A 1 0.94 -7.00 3.56
N TYR A 2 0.03 -6.05 3.31
CA TYR A 2 0.36 -4.61 3.30
C TYR A 2 0.18 -3.93 4.66
N LYS A 3 -0.71 -4.48 5.51
CA LYS A 3 -0.91 -4.03 6.90
C LYS A 3 0.38 -4.13 7.73
N ASN A 4 1.09 -5.26 7.65
CA ASN A 4 2.35 -5.43 8.36
C ASN A 4 3.44 -4.47 7.86
N GLN A 5 3.54 -4.23 6.55
CA GLN A 5 4.54 -3.31 6.00
C GLN A 5 4.33 -1.87 6.49
N LEU A 6 3.09 -1.38 6.44
CA LEU A 6 2.76 -0.04 6.93
C LEU A 6 2.89 0.04 8.47
N GLN A 7 2.59 -1.04 9.18
CA GLN A 7 2.74 -1.09 10.63
C GLN A 7 4.22 -1.11 11.07
N GLU A 8 5.05 -1.93 10.44
CA GLU A 8 6.50 -1.96 10.68
C GLU A 8 7.14 -0.62 10.30
N LEU A 9 6.69 0.01 9.21
CA LEU A 9 7.16 1.33 8.80
C LEU A 9 6.74 2.40 9.82
N ALA A 10 5.49 2.40 10.29
CA ALA A 10 5.04 3.31 11.33
C ALA A 10 5.88 3.15 12.62
N GLN A 11 6.11 1.92 13.05
CA GLN A 11 6.89 1.64 14.25
C GLN A 11 8.35 2.06 14.11
N ARG A 12 9.00 1.76 12.98
CA ARG A 12 10.40 2.14 12.72
C ARG A 12 10.60 3.64 12.56
N SER A 13 9.61 4.34 12.01
CA SER A 13 9.65 5.78 11.77
C SER A 13 9.03 6.61 12.92
N CYS A 14 8.59 5.97 14.01
CA CYS A 14 7.87 6.59 15.12
C CYS A 14 6.59 7.34 14.69
N PHE A 15 5.92 6.89 13.63
CA PHE A 15 4.63 7.43 13.19
C PHE A 15 3.45 6.74 13.89
N ASN A 16 2.29 7.40 13.85
CA ASN A 16 1.05 6.80 14.30
C ASN A 16 0.69 5.57 13.47
N LEU A 17 0.07 4.57 14.11
CA LEU A 17 -0.35 3.34 13.45
C LEU A 17 -1.29 3.66 12.28
N PRO A 18 -1.12 2.98 11.12
CA PRO A 18 -2.03 3.11 9.98
C PRO A 18 -3.46 2.71 10.40
N SER A 19 -4.44 3.57 10.12
CA SER A 19 -5.86 3.22 10.26
C SER A 19 -6.47 2.90 8.90
N TYR A 20 -7.11 1.74 8.79
CA TYR A 20 -7.75 1.29 7.56
C TYR A 20 -9.26 1.42 7.69
N THR A 21 -9.86 2.10 6.74
CA THR A 21 -11.31 2.22 6.59
C THR A 21 -11.70 1.74 5.20
N CYS A 22 -12.85 1.09 5.09
CA CYS A 22 -13.37 0.65 3.81
C CYS A 22 -14.86 0.96 3.75
N ILE A 23 -15.28 1.38 2.55
CA ILE A 23 -16.62 1.81 2.24
C ILE A 23 -17.12 0.86 1.15
N ARG A 24 -18.28 0.25 1.38
CA ARG A 24 -18.98 -0.55 0.37
C ARG A 24 -20.12 0.29 -0.19
N GLU A 25 -20.12 0.46 -1.50
CA GLU A 25 -21.16 1.16 -2.25
C GLU A 25 -21.69 0.29 -3.40
N GLY A 26 -22.83 0.65 -3.95
CA GLY A 26 -23.43 -0.03 -5.11
C GLY A 26 -24.44 -1.12 -4.75
N PRO A 27 -25.17 -1.62 -5.76
CA PRO A 27 -26.26 -2.58 -5.59
C PRO A 27 -25.73 -3.95 -5.17
N ASP A 28 -26.57 -4.78 -4.55
CA ASP A 28 -26.15 -6.09 -4.02
C ASP A 28 -25.57 -7.05 -5.08
N HIS A 29 -25.97 -6.89 -6.35
CA HIS A 29 -25.44 -7.67 -7.48
C HIS A 29 -24.16 -7.09 -8.09
N ALA A 30 -23.73 -5.88 -7.71
CA ALA A 30 -22.49 -5.25 -8.16
C ALA A 30 -21.87 -4.38 -7.06
N PRO A 31 -21.42 -4.99 -5.94
CA PRO A 31 -20.81 -4.26 -4.85
C PRO A 31 -19.47 -3.67 -5.29
N ARG A 32 -19.27 -2.41 -4.92
CA ARG A 32 -18.05 -1.64 -5.11
C ARG A 32 -17.44 -1.35 -3.75
N PHE A 33 -16.13 -1.54 -3.65
CA PHE A 33 -15.38 -1.31 -2.44
C PHE A 33 -14.36 -0.22 -2.70
N LYS A 34 -14.34 0.78 -1.82
CA LYS A 34 -13.30 1.80 -1.75
C LYS A 34 -12.63 1.68 -0.40
N ALA A 35 -11.30 1.66 -0.38
CA ALA A 35 -10.56 1.60 0.87
C ALA A 35 -9.71 2.85 1.05
N THR A 36 -9.45 3.16 2.31
CA THR A 36 -8.79 4.37 2.73
C THR A 36 -7.85 4.05 3.89
N VAL A 37 -6.61 4.50 3.79
CA VAL A 37 -5.56 4.32 4.79
C VAL A 37 -5.18 5.68 5.34
N ASN A 38 -5.41 5.91 6.62
CA ASN A 38 -4.88 7.08 7.32
C ASN A 38 -3.50 6.73 7.88
N PHE A 39 -2.47 7.41 7.40
CA PHE A 39 -1.09 7.27 7.85
C PHE A 39 -0.52 8.62 8.21
N ASN A 40 -0.08 8.79 9.47
CA ASN A 40 0.53 10.03 9.95
C ASN A 40 -0.34 11.30 9.73
N GLY A 41 -1.67 11.16 9.80
CA GLY A 41 -2.60 12.27 9.57
C GLY A 41 -2.95 12.52 8.10
N GLU A 42 -2.34 11.78 7.17
CA GLU A 42 -2.69 11.81 5.75
C GLU A 42 -3.58 10.65 5.38
N ILE A 43 -4.58 10.93 4.54
CA ILE A 43 -5.60 9.96 4.16
C ILE A 43 -5.37 9.59 2.69
N PHE A 44 -5.06 8.32 2.46
CA PHE A 44 -4.81 7.75 1.14
C PHE A 44 -5.96 6.83 0.75
N GLU A 45 -6.68 7.17 -0.31
CA GLU A 45 -7.77 6.35 -0.83
C GLU A 45 -7.39 5.57 -2.08
N SER A 46 -8.09 4.46 -2.33
CA SER A 46 -7.93 3.71 -3.57
C SER A 46 -8.40 4.57 -4.78
N PRO A 47 -7.58 4.71 -5.84
CA PRO A 47 -7.87 5.59 -6.99
C PRO A 47 -9.06 5.11 -7.81
N HIS A 48 -9.37 3.82 -7.72
CA HIS A 48 -10.51 3.19 -8.38
C HIS A 48 -11.34 2.41 -7.36
N TYR A 49 -12.62 2.22 -7.71
CA TYR A 49 -13.50 1.30 -6.99
C TYR A 49 -13.17 -0.13 -7.41
N CYS A 50 -12.96 -1.01 -6.43
CA CYS A 50 -12.69 -2.42 -6.68
C CYS A 50 -13.94 -3.27 -6.45
N SER A 51 -14.00 -4.43 -7.09
CA SER A 51 -15.06 -5.42 -6.85
C SER A 51 -14.88 -6.21 -5.56
N THR A 52 -13.68 -6.17 -4.95
CA THR A 52 -13.38 -6.88 -3.71
C THR A 52 -12.70 -5.98 -2.68
N LEU A 53 -13.01 -6.20 -1.40
CA LEU A 53 -12.42 -5.46 -0.28
C LEU A 53 -10.90 -5.62 -0.23
N ARG A 54 -10.38 -6.84 -0.46
CA ARG A 54 -8.94 -7.12 -0.44
C ARG A 54 -8.17 -6.28 -1.47
N GLN A 55 -8.76 -6.11 -2.65
CA GLN A 55 -8.13 -5.36 -3.73
C GLN A 55 -8.18 -3.86 -3.46
N ALA A 56 -9.29 -3.35 -2.91
CA ALA A 56 -9.38 -1.98 -2.45
C ALA A 56 -8.34 -1.68 -1.35
N GLU A 57 -8.24 -2.53 -0.32
CA GLU A 57 -7.26 -2.39 0.76
C GLU A 57 -5.81 -2.42 0.22
N HIS A 58 -5.53 -3.29 -0.74
CA HIS A 58 -4.24 -3.38 -1.39
C HIS A 58 -3.90 -2.08 -2.13
N SER A 59 -4.80 -1.61 -3.00
CA SER A 59 -4.56 -0.39 -3.78
C SER A 59 -4.41 0.83 -2.89
N ALA A 60 -5.21 0.97 -1.82
CA ALA A 60 -5.07 2.10 -0.90
C ALA A 60 -3.73 2.06 -0.13
N ALA A 61 -3.28 0.87 0.27
CA ALA A 61 -1.98 0.70 0.90
C ALA A 61 -0.81 0.95 -0.06
N GLU A 62 -0.91 0.49 -1.30
CA GLU A 62 0.08 0.75 -2.35
C GLU A 62 0.22 2.25 -2.61
N VAL A 63 -0.90 2.97 -2.72
CA VAL A 63 -0.91 4.43 -2.88
C VAL A 63 -0.28 5.12 -1.69
N ALA A 64 -0.64 4.72 -0.46
CA ALA A 64 -0.01 5.27 0.74
C ALA A 64 1.51 5.07 0.73
N LEU A 65 1.97 3.86 0.42
CA LEU A 65 3.40 3.54 0.37
C LEU A 65 4.11 4.28 -0.77
N ASN A 66 3.47 4.43 -1.93
CA ASN A 66 4.00 5.18 -3.05
C ASN A 66 4.03 6.69 -2.77
N SER A 67 3.03 7.23 -2.08
CA SER A 67 3.03 8.62 -1.62
C SER A 67 4.09 8.85 -0.55
N LEU A 68 4.30 7.91 0.37
CA LEU A 68 5.37 7.96 1.37
C LEU A 68 6.76 7.82 0.73
N SER A 69 6.90 7.06 -0.36
CA SER A 69 8.15 6.98 -1.12
C SER A 69 8.43 8.27 -1.91
N HIS A 70 7.38 8.93 -2.42
CA HIS A 70 7.48 10.19 -3.16
C HIS A 70 7.63 11.41 -2.23
N ARG A 71 7.02 11.39 -1.04
CA ARG A 71 7.31 12.32 0.05
C ARG A 71 8.59 11.89 0.75
N GLY A 72 9.72 12.09 0.07
CA GLY A 72 11.02 12.01 0.71
C GLY A 72 11.09 12.99 1.88
N PRO A 73 11.78 12.64 2.99
CA PRO A 73 12.08 13.62 4.00
C PRO A 73 12.92 14.71 3.31
N SER A 74 12.47 15.95 3.40
CA SER A 74 13.38 17.08 3.39
C SER A 74 14.57 16.69 4.27
N HIS A 75 15.80 16.95 3.81
CA HIS A 75 17.08 16.61 4.46
C HIS A 75 17.71 15.25 4.03
N SER A 76 18.37 15.29 2.85
CA SER A 76 19.41 14.36 2.35
C SER A 76 19.01 13.32 1.28
N LEU A 77 19.60 13.48 0.10
CA LEU A 77 19.51 12.58 -1.06
C LEU A 77 19.95 11.14 -0.75
N ALA A 78 20.84 10.94 0.22
CA ALA A 78 21.33 9.61 0.59
C ALA A 78 20.24 8.73 1.25
N ALA A 79 19.38 9.34 2.09
CA ALA A 79 18.26 8.63 2.70
C ALA A 79 17.23 8.20 1.65
N LYS A 80 17.03 9.02 0.61
CA LYS A 80 16.15 8.70 -0.53
C LYS A 80 16.63 7.46 -1.29
N ILE A 81 17.92 7.37 -1.57
CA ILE A 81 18.50 6.26 -2.34
C ILE A 81 18.37 4.95 -1.56
N LEU A 82 18.70 4.94 -0.27
CA LEU A 82 18.63 3.71 0.54
C LEU A 82 17.19 3.20 0.69
N VAL A 83 16.23 4.08 0.98
CA VAL A 83 14.83 3.66 1.12
C VAL A 83 14.25 3.24 -0.22
N SER A 84 14.55 3.97 -1.31
CA SER A 84 14.10 3.60 -2.67
C SER A 84 14.71 2.28 -3.15
N PHE A 85 15.98 2.01 -2.87
CA PHE A 85 16.62 0.74 -3.23
C PHE A 85 16.04 -0.43 -2.43
N LEU A 86 15.80 -0.23 -1.13
CA LEU A 86 15.16 -1.25 -0.29
C LEU A 86 13.71 -1.49 -0.74
N TYR A 87 12.98 -0.46 -1.13
CA TYR A 87 11.60 -0.60 -1.62
C TYR A 87 11.53 -1.25 -3.00
N LEU A 88 12.37 -0.81 -3.93
CA LEU A 88 12.39 -1.34 -5.30
C LEU A 88 12.88 -2.79 -5.32
N SER A 89 13.88 -3.13 -4.49
CA SER A 89 14.31 -4.52 -4.34
C SER A 89 13.22 -5.38 -3.70
N MET A 90 12.50 -4.89 -2.69
CA MET A 90 11.42 -5.63 -2.05
C MET A 90 10.21 -5.81 -2.97
N LEU A 91 9.88 -4.80 -3.79
CA LEU A 91 8.83 -4.88 -4.82
C LEU A 91 9.22 -5.81 -5.96
N LEU A 92 10.47 -5.74 -6.44
CA LEU A 92 10.97 -6.59 -7.52
C LEU A 92 11.01 -8.07 -7.09
N VAL A 93 11.40 -8.36 -5.85
CA VAL A 93 11.32 -9.70 -5.26
C VAL A 93 9.86 -10.16 -5.16
N PHE A 94 8.92 -9.26 -4.86
CA PHE A 94 7.50 -9.59 -4.79
C PHE A 94 6.89 -9.84 -6.17
N VAL A 95 7.19 -9.02 -7.18
CA VAL A 95 6.67 -9.15 -8.56
C VAL A 95 7.23 -10.40 -9.23
N LEU A 96 8.54 -10.65 -9.11
CA LEU A 96 9.16 -11.86 -9.64
C LEU A 96 8.69 -13.11 -8.86
N GLY A 97 8.51 -13.01 -7.54
CA GLY A 97 7.98 -14.11 -6.72
C GLY A 97 6.49 -14.43 -6.99
N PHE A 98 5.66 -13.43 -7.27
CA PHE A 98 4.25 -13.64 -7.65
C PHE A 98 4.10 -14.18 -9.07
N CYS A 99 4.95 -13.75 -10.02
CA CYS A 99 4.93 -14.27 -11.39
C CYS A 99 5.20 -15.78 -11.43
N VAL A 100 6.14 -16.28 -10.62
CA VAL A 100 6.45 -17.72 -10.53
C VAL A 100 5.31 -18.55 -9.91
N THR A 101 4.43 -17.93 -9.12
CA THR A 101 3.33 -18.66 -8.43
C THR A 101 2.04 -18.69 -9.24
N LEU A 102 1.83 -17.76 -10.17
CA LEU A 102 0.61 -17.73 -10.99
C LEU A 102 0.70 -18.62 -12.24
N GLU A 103 1.89 -18.94 -12.73
CA GLU A 103 2.08 -19.74 -13.96
C GLU A 103 2.03 -21.27 -13.73
N LYS A 104 1.86 -21.73 -12.48
CA LYS A 104 1.71 -23.15 -12.13
C LYS A 104 0.30 -23.54 -11.67
N ASN A 105 -0.69 -22.67 -11.87
CA ASN A 105 -2.09 -22.93 -11.53
C ASN A 105 -3.04 -22.66 -12.72
N LEU A 106 -2.58 -22.98 -13.93
CA LEU A 106 -3.44 -23.24 -15.08
C LEU A 106 -3.18 -24.66 -15.59
#